data_AF-A0A382GRW2-F1
#
_entry.id   AF-A0A382GRW2-F1
#
_cell.length_a   1.000
_cell.length_b   1.000
_cell.length_c   1.000
_cell.angle_alpha   90.00
_cell.angle_beta   90.00
_cell.angle_gamma   90.00
#
_symmetry.space_group_name_H-M   'P 1'
#
loop_
_entity.id
_entity.type
_entity.pdbx_description
1 polymer ?
#
loop_
_entity_poly.entity_id
_entity_poly.type
_entity_poly.pdbx_seq_one_letter_code
_entity_poly.pdbx_strand_id
1 'polypeptide(L)'
;MTAAKIRCTNDLKLSQVLLENPDIKRVIARIKRLEEKGEQPATRRQLLTTSVRLSRAMAAGLHAKADHCVERLGIETPLELYAYASPQFNAACFKPEEGRVFIMFSSSLLEAFADQELLFVMGHELGHHVYHHHEVPIGYVLRGRRPPPADLALDLFAWSRYAEISADRAGAFCAEDLDGVARALFKLASGITSENVVTFKLDEFLSQVDDMLAFDDKPGQGAPMQDWFSTHPFSPLRVKALTFFHESSLMLASGDDKPALEDKVQQLMNLMEPDYMQGKTDASRAMRDLFLAAAVVIADAYEGISDKERAALKSFLGKAYAVDALDSQRLREDLPRRVTEARERNSLTQRMQVMRDICLIATTEKPVSDVELELLSEIATGLEVPGSFVSQCLDAPVELD
;
A
#
# COMPACT_ATOMS: atom_id res chain seq x y z
N MET A 1 3.52 13.54 18.91
CA MET A 1 2.91 12.66 17.88
C MET A 1 2.85 11.24 18.46
N THR A 2 1.89 10.38 18.10
CA THR A 2 1.81 8.97 18.59
C THR A 2 1.88 8.00 17.42
N ALA A 3 2.33 6.76 17.66
CA ALA A 3 2.35 5.71 16.62
C ALA A 3 0.99 5.54 15.93
N ALA A 4 -0.11 5.58 16.69
CA ALA A 4 -1.46 5.48 16.12
C ALA A 4 -1.81 6.61 15.13
N LYS A 5 -1.30 7.83 15.33
CA LYS A 5 -1.57 8.96 14.44
C LYS A 5 -0.89 8.81 13.08
N ILE A 6 0.29 8.20 13.02
CA ILE A 6 1.08 8.05 11.79
C ILE A 6 0.74 6.76 11.02
N ARG A 7 -0.01 5.82 11.62
CA ARG A 7 -0.51 4.61 10.93
C ARG A 7 -1.30 4.97 9.68
N CYS A 8 -1.05 4.27 8.57
CA CYS A 8 -1.83 4.40 7.34
C CYS A 8 -3.28 3.98 7.58
N THR A 9 -4.22 4.79 7.07
CA THR A 9 -5.66 4.54 7.25
C THR A 9 -6.11 3.24 6.58
N ASN A 10 -5.58 2.92 5.40
CA ASN A 10 -5.94 1.72 4.66
C ASN A 10 -5.38 0.44 5.28
N ASP A 11 -4.22 0.49 5.93
CA ASP A 11 -3.71 -0.62 6.74
C ASP A 11 -4.73 -0.97 7.84
N LEU A 12 -5.11 0.00 8.68
CA LEU A 12 -6.06 -0.24 9.77
C LEU A 12 -7.42 -0.75 9.26
N LYS A 13 -7.94 -0.14 8.20
CA LYS A 13 -9.24 -0.50 7.64
C LYS A 13 -9.22 -1.93 7.08
N LEU A 14 -8.23 -2.27 6.27
CA LEU A 14 -8.12 -3.60 5.68
C LEU A 14 -7.81 -4.66 6.74
N SER A 15 -6.98 -4.35 7.74
CA SER A 15 -6.71 -5.29 8.83
C SER A 15 -7.98 -5.66 9.60
N GLN A 16 -8.85 -4.68 9.90
CA GLN A 16 -10.12 -4.92 10.56
C GLN A 16 -11.05 -5.81 9.73
N VAL A 17 -11.15 -5.56 8.42
CA VAL A 17 -11.95 -6.39 7.51
C VAL A 17 -11.41 -7.82 7.44
N LEU A 18 -10.09 -7.97 7.29
CA LEU A 18 -9.43 -9.27 7.21
C LEU A 18 -9.57 -10.08 8.50
N LEU A 19 -9.44 -9.45 9.66
CA LEU A 19 -9.61 -10.12 10.95
C LEU A 19 -11.05 -10.60 11.17
N GLU A 20 -12.04 -9.95 10.56
CA GLU A 20 -13.43 -10.38 10.60
C GLU A 20 -13.76 -11.51 9.62
N ASN A 21 -12.91 -11.75 8.62
CA ASN A 21 -13.13 -12.76 7.58
C ASN A 21 -13.15 -14.21 8.16
N PRO A 22 -14.15 -15.04 7.81
CA PRO A 22 -14.28 -16.41 8.33
C PRO A 22 -13.11 -17.36 8.02
N ASP A 23 -12.45 -17.23 6.87
CA ASP A 23 -11.26 -18.02 6.53
C ASP A 23 -10.08 -17.65 7.42
N ILE A 24 -9.87 -16.34 7.64
CA ILE A 24 -8.82 -15.82 8.51
C ILE A 24 -9.05 -16.25 9.96
N LYS A 25 -10.26 -16.08 10.49
CA LYS A 25 -10.63 -16.55 11.84
C LYS A 25 -10.38 -18.04 12.05
N ARG A 26 -10.65 -18.87 11.03
CA ARG A 26 -10.35 -20.31 11.08
C ARG A 26 -8.85 -20.60 11.16
N VAL A 27 -8.04 -19.87 10.40
CA VAL A 27 -6.56 -20.00 10.45
C VAL A 27 -6.02 -19.55 11.81
N ILE A 28 -6.47 -18.40 12.33
CA ILE A 28 -6.09 -17.90 13.65
C ILE A 28 -6.44 -18.92 14.74
N ALA A 29 -7.67 -19.45 14.74
CA ALA A 29 -8.08 -20.47 15.71
C ALA A 29 -7.24 -21.75 15.61
N ARG A 30 -6.82 -22.14 14.41
CA ARG A 30 -5.93 -23.28 14.20
C ARG A 30 -4.53 -23.01 14.76
N ILE A 31 -3.94 -21.84 14.50
CA ILE A 31 -2.63 -21.45 15.03
C ILE A 31 -2.66 -21.48 16.56
N LYS A 32 -3.67 -20.86 17.17
CA LYS A 32 -3.85 -20.84 18.63
C LYS A 32 -3.91 -22.25 19.23
N ARG A 33 -4.64 -23.18 18.60
CA ARG A 33 -4.69 -24.59 19.04
C ARG A 33 -3.33 -25.30 18.96
N LEU A 34 -2.50 -24.96 17.96
CA LEU A 34 -1.15 -25.54 17.84
C LEU A 34 -0.20 -24.97 18.91
N GLU A 35 -0.33 -23.67 19.20
CA GLU A 35 0.39 -23.00 20.29
C GLU A 35 0.03 -23.60 21.65
N GLU A 36 -1.27 -23.77 21.95
CA GLU A 36 -1.78 -24.37 23.21
C GLU A 36 -1.30 -25.80 23.45
N LYS A 37 -1.06 -26.57 22.37
CA LYS A 37 -0.56 -27.94 22.45
C LYS A 37 0.97 -28.04 22.56
N GLY A 38 1.69 -26.92 22.46
CA GLY A 38 3.15 -26.91 22.39
C GLY A 38 3.71 -27.56 21.11
N GLU A 39 2.90 -27.64 20.05
CA GLU A 39 3.32 -28.20 18.75
C GLU A 39 4.11 -27.18 17.91
N GLN A 40 4.21 -25.93 18.37
CA GLN A 40 5.04 -24.87 17.80
C GLN A 40 6.37 -24.76 18.57
N PRO A 41 7.53 -24.69 17.89
CA PRO A 41 8.80 -24.39 18.54
C PRO A 41 8.73 -23.02 19.24
N ALA A 42 9.14 -22.96 20.51
CA ALA A 42 9.25 -21.69 21.22
C ALA A 42 10.22 -20.76 20.48
N THR A 43 9.72 -19.59 20.08
CA THR A 43 10.45 -18.63 19.23
C THR A 43 11.75 -18.24 19.91
N ARG A 44 11.69 -17.88 21.19
CA ARG A 44 12.86 -17.47 21.96
C ARG A 44 13.93 -18.56 22.02
N ARG A 45 13.53 -19.82 22.20
CA ARG A 45 14.46 -20.97 22.21
C ARG A 45 15.13 -21.14 20.85
N GLN A 46 14.37 -21.01 19.77
CA GLN A 46 14.91 -21.10 18.41
C GLN A 46 15.93 -20.00 18.16
N LEU A 47 15.60 -18.74 18.49
CA LEU A 47 16.53 -17.62 18.36
C LEU A 47 17.82 -17.84 19.14
N LEU A 48 17.74 -18.29 20.39
CA LEU A 48 18.93 -18.61 21.20
C LEU A 48 19.78 -19.75 20.62
N THR A 49 19.20 -20.61 19.77
CA THR A 49 19.91 -21.74 19.15
C THR A 49 20.58 -21.34 17.84
N THR A 50 19.96 -20.44 17.06
CA THR A 50 20.40 -20.10 15.69
C THR A 50 21.00 -18.71 15.55
N SER A 51 21.04 -17.92 16.63
CA SER A 51 21.52 -16.54 16.63
C SER A 51 22.15 -16.16 17.96
N VAL A 52 22.81 -15.01 18.01
CA VAL A 52 23.45 -14.46 19.21
C VAL A 52 22.56 -13.38 19.81
N ARG A 53 22.16 -13.55 21.07
CA ARG A 53 21.46 -12.50 21.80
C ARG A 53 22.41 -11.35 22.13
N LEU A 54 22.10 -10.16 21.63
CA LEU A 54 22.87 -8.95 21.86
C LEU A 54 22.44 -8.32 23.19
N SER A 55 23.24 -8.52 24.24
CA SER A 55 23.03 -7.84 25.52
C SER A 55 23.36 -6.35 25.44
N ARG A 56 22.84 -5.55 26.37
CA ARG A 56 23.19 -4.13 26.51
C ARG A 56 24.70 -3.90 26.66
N ALA A 57 25.40 -4.81 27.32
CA ALA A 57 26.86 -4.73 27.48
C ALA A 57 27.62 -5.04 26.17
N MET A 58 27.05 -5.86 25.29
CA MET A 58 27.66 -6.20 24.00
C MET A 58 27.38 -5.13 22.93
N ALA A 59 26.19 -4.53 22.95
CA ALA A 59 25.70 -3.68 21.87
C ALA A 59 25.00 -2.41 22.41
N ALA A 60 25.70 -1.66 23.27
CA ALA A 60 25.13 -0.48 23.93
C ALA A 60 24.52 0.55 22.95
N GLY A 61 25.22 0.83 21.84
CA GLY A 61 24.74 1.76 20.81
C GLY A 61 23.50 1.27 20.05
N LEU A 62 23.33 -0.05 19.89
CA LEU A 62 22.12 -0.62 19.28
C LEU A 62 20.94 -0.59 20.25
N HIS A 63 21.18 -0.88 21.54
CA HIS A 63 20.15 -0.76 22.57
C HIS A 63 19.70 0.68 22.79
N ALA A 64 20.60 1.67 22.69
CA ALA A 64 20.21 3.07 22.74
C ALA A 64 19.24 3.47 21.61
N LYS A 65 19.45 2.95 20.40
CA LYS A 65 18.51 3.12 19.27
C LYS A 65 17.17 2.45 19.55
N ALA A 66 17.21 1.26 20.16
CA ALA A 66 15.99 0.54 20.55
C ALA A 66 15.19 1.31 21.58
N ASP A 67 15.85 1.84 22.62
CA ASP A 67 15.22 2.66 23.65
C ASP A 67 14.58 3.91 23.04
N HIS A 68 15.28 4.58 22.11
CA HIS A 68 14.73 5.74 21.38
C HIS A 68 13.48 5.36 20.58
N CYS A 69 13.51 4.27 19.81
CA CYS A 69 12.35 3.83 19.04
C CYS A 69 11.17 3.44 19.95
N VAL A 70 11.46 2.74 21.05
CA VAL A 70 10.47 2.34 22.06
C VAL A 70 9.79 3.55 22.69
N GLU A 71 10.56 4.57 23.07
CA GLU A 71 10.02 5.82 23.63
C GLU A 71 9.14 6.54 22.60
N ARG A 72 9.65 6.72 21.37
CA ARG A 72 8.94 7.41 20.28
C ARG A 72 7.62 6.72 19.93
N LEU A 73 7.62 5.39 19.84
CA LEU A 73 6.45 4.60 19.44
C LEU A 73 5.52 4.27 20.61
N GLY A 74 5.91 4.57 21.85
CA GLY A 74 5.10 4.31 23.05
C GLY A 74 4.97 2.82 23.34
N ILE A 75 6.05 2.05 23.20
CA ILE A 75 6.06 0.60 23.40
C ILE A 75 6.41 0.30 24.87
N GLU A 76 5.58 -0.48 25.55
CA GLU A 76 5.83 -0.86 26.95
C GLU A 76 6.44 -2.26 27.08
N THR A 77 6.39 -3.05 26.01
CA THR A 77 6.84 -4.45 26.02
C THR A 77 8.37 -4.52 25.96
N PRO A 78 9.04 -5.27 26.85
CA PRO A 78 10.48 -5.46 26.80
C PRO A 78 10.95 -6.08 25.47
N LEU A 79 12.08 -5.58 24.96
CA LEU A 79 12.72 -6.08 23.75
C LEU A 79 13.91 -7.00 24.06
N GLU A 80 14.09 -8.05 23.25
CA GLU A 80 15.36 -8.78 23.13
C GLU A 80 15.88 -8.67 21.69
N LEU A 81 17.14 -8.25 21.54
CA LEU A 81 17.80 -8.08 20.25
C LEU A 81 18.71 -9.26 19.94
N TYR A 82 18.70 -9.72 18.69
CA TYR A 82 19.48 -10.87 18.22
C TYR A 82 20.24 -10.52 16.94
N ALA A 83 21.41 -11.13 16.75
CA ALA A 83 22.17 -11.09 15.49
C ALA A 83 22.39 -12.50 14.95
N TYR A 84 22.19 -12.70 13.64
CA TYR A 84 22.50 -13.96 12.97
C TYR A 84 23.43 -13.73 11.78
N ALA A 85 24.28 -14.72 11.50
CA ALA A 85 25.22 -14.64 10.39
C ALA A 85 24.47 -14.75 9.05
N SER A 86 24.51 -13.70 8.24
CA SER A 86 23.92 -13.67 6.91
C SER A 86 24.61 -12.61 6.04
N PRO A 87 24.99 -12.93 4.80
CA PRO A 87 25.49 -11.94 3.85
C PRO A 87 24.36 -11.09 3.23
N GLN A 88 23.09 -11.51 3.34
CA GLN A 88 21.94 -10.73 2.92
C GLN A 88 21.49 -9.76 4.03
N PHE A 89 21.23 -8.51 3.67
CA PHE A 89 20.63 -7.53 4.57
C PHE A 89 19.18 -7.91 4.87
N ASN A 90 18.90 -8.06 6.16
CA ASN A 90 17.56 -8.38 6.64
C ASN A 90 17.44 -8.07 8.13
N ALA A 91 16.22 -7.75 8.56
CA ALA A 91 15.78 -7.64 9.94
C ALA A 91 14.39 -8.28 10.07
N ALA A 92 13.99 -8.68 11.27
CA ALA A 92 12.64 -9.17 11.50
C ALA A 92 12.19 -8.99 12.94
N CYS A 93 10.95 -8.53 13.12
CA CYS A 93 10.21 -8.56 14.37
C CYS A 93 9.33 -9.81 14.47
N PHE A 94 9.41 -10.49 15.62
CA PHE A 94 8.60 -11.68 15.88
C PHE A 94 7.35 -11.33 16.68
N LYS A 95 6.32 -12.19 16.54
CA LYS A 95 5.15 -12.16 17.43
C LYS A 95 5.64 -12.24 18.89
N PRO A 96 5.11 -11.40 19.80
CA PRO A 96 5.53 -11.44 21.19
C PRO A 96 5.29 -12.81 21.84
N GLU A 97 6.27 -13.28 22.63
CA GLU A 97 6.23 -14.54 23.38
C GLU A 97 6.66 -14.25 24.82
N GLU A 98 5.94 -14.79 25.81
CA GLU A 98 6.24 -14.58 27.24
C GLU A 98 6.38 -13.09 27.64
N GLY A 99 5.56 -12.21 27.06
CA GLY A 99 5.59 -10.77 27.34
C GLY A 99 6.84 -10.05 26.84
N ARG A 100 7.50 -10.59 25.80
CA ARG A 100 8.69 -9.98 25.16
C ARG A 100 8.53 -9.91 23.65
N VAL A 101 9.08 -8.87 23.06
CA VAL A 101 9.24 -8.75 21.60
C VAL A 101 10.67 -9.13 21.25
N PHE A 102 10.85 -9.82 20.13
CA PHE A 102 12.16 -10.18 19.63
C PHE A 102 12.40 -9.50 18.30
N ILE A 103 13.57 -8.88 18.16
CA ILE A 103 14.04 -8.34 16.87
C ILE A 103 15.35 -9.04 16.54
N MET A 104 15.45 -9.55 15.32
CA MET A 104 16.71 -10.07 14.78
C MET A 104 17.24 -9.18 13.69
N PHE A 105 18.57 -9.11 13.59
CA PHE A 105 19.28 -8.46 12.51
C PHE A 105 20.28 -9.43 11.89
N SER A 106 20.41 -9.38 10.57
CA SER A 106 21.55 -9.98 9.88
C SER A 106 22.85 -9.26 10.26
N SER A 107 23.95 -10.01 10.35
CA SER A 107 25.28 -9.45 10.62
C SER A 107 25.68 -8.41 9.57
N SER A 108 25.41 -8.68 8.29
CA SER A 108 25.73 -7.76 7.19
C SER A 108 25.01 -6.42 7.30
N LEU A 109 23.75 -6.40 7.75
CA LEU A 109 23.01 -5.15 7.97
C LEU A 109 23.61 -4.33 9.10
N LEU A 110 23.91 -4.97 10.25
CA LEU A 110 24.50 -4.28 11.41
C LEU A 110 25.86 -3.64 11.11
N GLU A 111 26.66 -4.26 10.24
CA GLU A 111 27.99 -3.76 9.86
C GLU A 111 27.94 -2.66 8.79
N ALA A 112 26.89 -2.63 7.96
CA ALA A 112 26.87 -1.79 6.76
C ALA A 112 25.93 -0.57 6.86
N PHE A 113 25.06 -0.53 7.88
CA PHE A 113 24.07 0.53 8.04
C PHE A 113 24.53 1.58 9.06
N ALA A 114 24.39 2.86 8.69
CA ALA A 114 24.69 3.99 9.57
C ALA A 114 23.62 4.15 10.66
N ASP A 115 23.88 5.00 11.65
CA ASP A 115 23.01 5.14 12.82
C ASP A 115 21.54 5.47 12.50
N GLN A 116 21.30 6.40 11.56
CA GLN A 116 19.95 6.76 11.15
C GLN A 116 19.26 5.68 10.30
N GLU A 117 20.04 4.94 9.52
CA GLU A 117 19.53 3.82 8.73
C GLU A 117 19.12 2.66 9.65
N LEU A 118 19.90 2.41 10.72
CA LEU A 118 19.56 1.42 11.76
C LEU A 118 18.34 1.84 12.58
N LEU A 119 18.20 3.14 12.89
CA LEU A 119 16.99 3.68 13.52
C LEU A 119 15.75 3.47 12.65
N PHE A 120 15.86 3.70 11.34
CA PHE A 120 14.79 3.43 10.39
C PHE A 120 14.40 1.95 10.39
N VAL A 121 15.36 1.04 10.19
CA VAL A 121 15.10 -0.41 10.17
C VAL A 121 14.47 -0.87 11.49
N MET A 122 15.01 -0.44 12.63
CA MET A 122 14.50 -0.82 13.94
C MET A 122 13.09 -0.26 14.21
N GLY A 123 12.84 1.00 13.87
CA GLY A 123 11.52 1.60 13.99
C GLY A 123 10.50 0.97 13.02
N HIS A 124 10.91 0.53 11.84
CA HIS A 124 10.08 -0.22 10.90
C HIS A 124 9.64 -1.57 11.49
N GLU A 125 10.59 -2.36 11.99
CA GLU A 125 10.30 -3.64 12.67
C GLU A 125 9.39 -3.46 13.88
N LEU A 126 9.64 -2.44 14.70
CA LEU A 126 8.78 -2.08 15.83
C LEU A 126 7.41 -1.54 15.39
N GLY A 127 7.32 -0.96 14.20
CA GLY A 127 6.07 -0.60 13.53
C GLY A 127 5.15 -1.81 13.35
N HIS A 128 5.68 -2.93 12.84
CA HIS A 128 4.90 -4.17 12.73
C HIS A 128 4.40 -4.68 14.08
N HIS A 129 5.18 -4.50 15.15
CA HIS A 129 4.76 -4.84 16.49
C HIS A 129 3.64 -3.93 17.01
N VAL A 130 3.85 -2.60 16.99
CA VAL A 130 2.93 -1.61 17.59
C VAL A 130 1.58 -1.57 16.85
N TYR A 131 1.55 -1.94 15.57
CA TYR A 131 0.32 -2.02 14.78
C TYR A 131 -0.33 -3.40 14.73
N HIS A 132 0.24 -4.37 15.46
CA HIS A 132 -0.26 -5.74 15.55
C HIS A 132 -0.37 -6.45 14.19
N HIS A 133 0.52 -6.16 13.24
CA HIS A 133 0.47 -6.75 11.90
C HIS A 133 0.54 -8.29 11.90
N HIS A 134 1.15 -8.88 12.93
CA HIS A 134 1.22 -10.32 13.13
C HIS A 134 -0.13 -11.00 13.41
N GLU A 135 -1.19 -10.24 13.74
CA GLU A 135 -2.53 -10.79 13.97
C GLU A 135 -3.21 -11.28 12.70
N VAL A 136 -2.86 -10.72 11.54
CA VAL A 136 -3.30 -11.21 10.24
C VAL A 136 -2.25 -12.22 9.75
N PRO A 137 -2.54 -13.54 9.77
CA PRO A 137 -1.53 -14.58 9.57
C PRO A 137 -1.32 -14.87 8.08
N ILE A 138 -1.01 -13.84 7.28
CA ILE A 138 -0.92 -13.91 5.80
C ILE A 138 -0.07 -15.10 5.32
N GLY A 139 1.09 -15.34 5.92
CA GLY A 139 1.96 -16.46 5.57
C GLY A 139 1.31 -17.84 5.75
N TYR A 140 0.51 -18.03 6.80
CA TYR A 140 -0.23 -19.29 7.03
C TYR A 140 -1.41 -19.46 6.08
N VAL A 141 -2.04 -18.35 5.67
CA VAL A 141 -3.16 -18.36 4.74
C VAL A 141 -2.67 -18.68 3.34
N LEU A 142 -1.66 -17.96 2.85
CA LEU A 142 -1.11 -18.13 1.50
C LEU A 142 -0.36 -19.46 1.30
N ARG A 143 0.35 -19.94 2.33
CA ARG A 143 1.11 -21.22 2.28
C ARG A 143 0.30 -22.40 2.85
N GLY A 144 -0.99 -22.20 3.11
CA GLY A 144 -1.88 -23.23 3.63
C GLY A 144 -2.05 -24.40 2.65
N ARG A 145 -2.52 -25.54 3.15
CA ARG A 145 -2.80 -26.73 2.30
C ARG A 145 -3.88 -26.48 1.23
N ARG A 146 -4.75 -25.50 1.46
CA ARG A 146 -5.77 -25.06 0.51
C ARG A 146 -5.48 -23.60 0.18
N PRO A 147 -5.41 -23.23 -1.10
CA PRO A 147 -5.26 -21.84 -1.48
C PRO A 147 -6.50 -21.05 -1.00
N PRO A 148 -6.32 -19.81 -0.54
CA PRO A 148 -7.46 -18.94 -0.22
C PRO A 148 -8.25 -18.59 -1.50
N PRO A 149 -9.51 -18.15 -1.35
CA PRO A 149 -10.23 -17.45 -2.41
C PRO A 149 -9.40 -16.30 -3.02
N ALA A 150 -9.57 -16.04 -4.31
CA ALA A 150 -8.72 -15.09 -5.04
C ALA A 150 -8.91 -13.64 -4.57
N ASP A 151 -10.15 -13.26 -4.25
CA ASP A 151 -10.51 -12.00 -3.60
C ASP A 151 -9.81 -11.84 -2.25
N LEU A 152 -9.86 -12.87 -1.39
CA LEU A 152 -9.16 -12.86 -0.11
C LEU A 152 -7.63 -12.76 -0.29
N ALA A 153 -7.07 -13.44 -1.29
CA ALA A 153 -5.65 -13.32 -1.60
C ALA A 153 -5.28 -11.88 -1.96
N LEU A 154 -6.04 -11.24 -2.86
CA LEU A 154 -5.82 -9.86 -3.28
C LEU A 154 -5.94 -8.89 -2.09
N ASP A 155 -6.96 -9.03 -1.24
CA ASP A 155 -7.12 -8.22 -0.03
C ASP A 155 -5.94 -8.38 0.93
N LEU A 156 -5.41 -9.60 1.08
CA LEU A 156 -4.22 -9.88 1.89
C LEU A 156 -2.97 -9.20 1.33
N PHE A 157 -2.75 -9.24 0.02
CA PHE A 157 -1.61 -8.55 -0.60
C PHE A 157 -1.74 -7.03 -0.53
N ALA A 158 -2.93 -6.48 -0.78
CA ALA A 158 -3.21 -5.06 -0.61
C ALA A 158 -2.97 -4.60 0.84
N TRP A 159 -3.50 -5.32 1.81
CA TRP A 159 -3.24 -5.04 3.22
C TRP A 159 -1.75 -5.13 3.56
N SER A 160 -1.05 -6.16 3.08
CA SER A 160 0.40 -6.32 3.32
C SER A 160 1.19 -5.11 2.83
N ARG A 161 0.87 -4.58 1.64
CA ARG A 161 1.49 -3.35 1.13
C ARG A 161 1.25 -2.14 2.03
N TYR A 162 0.02 -1.94 2.49
CA TYR A 162 -0.28 -0.84 3.42
C TYR A 162 0.35 -1.01 4.80
N ALA A 163 0.46 -2.25 5.29
CA ALA A 163 1.15 -2.56 6.53
C ALA A 163 2.64 -2.16 6.47
N GLU A 164 3.29 -2.36 5.31
CA GLU A 164 4.65 -1.86 5.06
C GLU A 164 4.72 -0.34 5.08
N ILE A 165 3.74 0.37 4.49
CA ILE A 165 3.70 1.85 4.56
C ILE A 165 3.56 2.33 6.01
N SER A 166 2.71 1.69 6.82
CA SER A 166 2.61 2.00 8.25
C SER A 166 3.94 1.77 8.97
N ALA A 167 4.61 0.63 8.71
CA ALA A 167 5.91 0.32 9.30
C ALA A 167 6.99 1.33 8.85
N ASP A 168 7.00 1.73 7.58
CA ASP A 168 7.90 2.76 7.05
C ASP A 168 7.71 4.09 7.75
N ARG A 169 6.47 4.54 7.95
CA ARG A 169 6.18 5.76 8.71
C ARG A 169 6.68 5.68 10.15
N ALA A 170 6.54 4.51 10.80
CA ALA A 170 7.09 4.30 12.14
C ALA A 170 8.62 4.37 12.16
N GLY A 171 9.29 3.72 11.20
CA GLY A 171 10.73 3.80 11.00
C GLY A 171 11.22 5.23 10.77
N ALA A 172 10.58 5.95 9.85
CA ALA A 172 10.94 7.33 9.52
C ALA A 172 10.66 8.30 10.68
N PHE A 173 9.59 8.06 11.44
CA PHE A 173 9.30 8.81 12.65
C PHE A 173 10.35 8.56 13.75
N CYS A 174 10.99 7.39 13.80
CA CYS A 174 12.09 7.13 14.71
C CYS A 174 13.42 7.73 14.22
N ALA A 175 13.70 7.69 12.92
CA ALA A 175 14.95 8.17 12.34
C ALA A 175 15.01 9.71 12.19
N GLU A 176 13.89 10.35 11.87
CA GLU A 176 13.82 11.81 11.64
C GLU A 176 14.82 12.32 10.59
N ASP A 177 15.17 11.48 9.60
CA ASP A 177 16.17 11.73 8.55
C ASP A 177 15.69 11.12 7.22
N LEU A 178 15.10 11.93 6.33
CA LEU A 178 14.57 11.44 5.05
C LEU A 178 15.67 10.85 4.15
N ASP A 179 16.83 11.51 4.06
CA ASP A 179 17.97 11.01 3.30
C ASP A 179 18.49 9.68 3.86
N GLY A 180 18.60 9.56 5.18
CA GLY A 180 18.98 8.31 5.84
C GLY A 180 17.99 7.17 5.59
N VAL A 181 16.69 7.46 5.69
CA VAL A 181 15.61 6.50 5.41
C VAL A 181 15.67 6.03 3.95
N ALA A 182 15.76 6.96 2.99
CA ALA A 182 15.79 6.62 1.57
C ALA A 182 17.07 5.83 1.22
N ARG A 183 18.21 6.20 1.79
CA ARG A 183 19.48 5.47 1.62
C ARG A 183 19.43 4.07 2.23
N ALA A 184 18.73 3.88 3.36
CA ALA A 184 18.50 2.56 3.93
C ALA A 184 17.71 1.65 2.98
N LEU A 185 16.62 2.18 2.38
CA LEU A 185 15.83 1.45 1.38
C LEU A 185 16.63 1.16 0.10
N PHE A 186 17.47 2.09 -0.34
CA PHE A 186 18.41 1.86 -1.46
C PHE A 186 19.39 0.73 -1.15
N LYS A 187 19.99 0.70 0.04
CA LYS A 187 20.90 -0.38 0.46
C LYS A 187 20.18 -1.72 0.54
N LEU A 188 18.96 -1.76 1.10
CA LEU A 188 18.15 -2.98 1.16
C LEU A 188 17.80 -3.52 -0.23
N ALA A 189 17.48 -2.64 -1.18
CA ALA A 189 17.11 -3.02 -2.54
C ALA A 189 18.31 -3.46 -3.41
N SER A 190 19.44 -2.77 -3.29
CA SER A 190 20.60 -2.95 -4.18
C SER A 190 21.71 -3.83 -3.60
N GLY A 191 21.81 -3.92 -2.28
CA GLY A 191 22.97 -4.48 -1.59
C GLY A 191 24.23 -3.57 -1.63
N ILE A 192 24.15 -2.39 -2.26
CA ILE A 192 25.30 -1.49 -2.47
C ILE A 192 25.43 -0.57 -1.26
N THR A 193 26.61 -0.60 -0.63
CA THR A 193 26.89 0.21 0.58
C THR A 193 28.09 1.13 0.45
N SER A 194 28.85 0.99 -0.64
CA SER A 194 30.04 1.80 -0.90
C SER A 194 29.72 2.99 -1.79
N GLU A 195 29.90 4.20 -1.24
CA GLU A 195 29.79 5.47 -1.97
C GLU A 195 30.80 5.60 -3.13
N ASN A 196 31.87 4.79 -3.12
CA ASN A 196 32.84 4.75 -4.22
C ASN A 196 32.31 4.03 -5.46
N VAL A 197 31.28 3.20 -5.31
CA VAL A 197 30.68 2.43 -6.40
C VAL A 197 29.43 3.15 -6.91
N VAL A 198 28.54 3.54 -6.00
CA VAL A 198 27.35 4.33 -6.32
C VAL A 198 27.21 5.42 -5.26
N THR A 199 27.16 6.67 -5.70
CA THR A 199 26.79 7.80 -4.85
C THR A 199 25.27 7.89 -4.81
N PHE A 200 24.68 7.71 -3.64
CA PHE A 200 23.22 7.81 -3.50
C PHE A 200 22.74 9.25 -3.73
N LYS A 201 21.70 9.40 -4.55
CA LYS A 201 21.02 10.67 -4.83
C LYS A 201 19.52 10.45 -4.71
N LEU A 202 18.89 11.12 -3.75
CA LEU A 202 17.46 10.98 -3.47
C LEU A 202 16.61 11.32 -4.70
N ASP A 203 16.88 12.46 -5.34
CA ASP A 203 16.11 12.94 -6.50
C ASP A 203 16.16 11.95 -7.68
N GLU A 204 17.35 11.37 -7.95
CA GLU A 204 17.54 10.35 -9.00
C GLU A 204 16.89 9.00 -8.65
N PHE A 205 16.78 8.67 -7.36
CA PHE A 205 16.06 7.46 -6.94
C PHE A 205 14.55 7.66 -7.01
N LEU A 206 14.07 8.87 -6.73
CA LEU A 206 12.68 9.25 -6.85
C LEU A 206 12.23 9.37 -8.31
N SER A 207 13.09 9.84 -9.21
CA SER A 207 12.74 9.91 -10.65
C SER A 207 12.48 8.54 -11.27
N GLN A 208 13.00 7.45 -10.68
CA GLN A 208 12.64 6.08 -11.09
C GLN A 208 11.15 5.78 -10.88
N VAL A 209 10.50 6.41 -9.91
CA VAL A 209 9.03 6.31 -9.74
C VAL A 209 8.34 7.02 -10.89
N ASP A 210 8.84 8.17 -11.30
CA ASP A 210 8.29 8.93 -12.41
C ASP A 210 8.46 8.16 -13.74
N ASP A 211 9.59 7.45 -13.92
CA ASP A 211 9.79 6.52 -15.04
C ASP A 211 8.81 5.34 -15.01
N MET A 212 8.50 4.79 -13.83
CA MET A 212 7.50 3.72 -13.68
C MET A 212 6.10 4.23 -14.04
N LEU A 213 5.75 5.42 -13.57
CA LEU A 213 4.49 6.09 -13.91
C LEU A 213 4.37 6.33 -15.43
N ALA A 214 5.45 6.80 -16.06
CA ALA A 214 5.50 7.02 -17.51
C ALA A 214 5.42 5.71 -18.33
N PHE A 215 5.81 4.57 -17.77
CA PHE A 215 5.68 3.26 -18.43
C PHE A 215 4.26 2.70 -18.34
N ASP A 216 3.58 2.93 -17.22
CA ASP A 216 2.18 2.55 -16.97
C ASP A 216 1.17 3.55 -17.57
N ASP A 217 1.64 4.52 -18.33
CA ASP A 217 0.88 5.66 -18.89
C ASP A 217 -0.07 5.31 -20.05
N LYS A 218 -0.40 4.01 -20.18
CA LYS A 218 -1.48 3.55 -21.06
C LYS A 218 -2.74 3.39 -20.23
N PRO A 219 -3.76 4.24 -20.46
CA PRO A 219 -5.01 4.17 -19.70
C PRO A 219 -5.62 2.75 -19.78
N GLY A 220 -5.88 2.15 -18.61
CA GLY A 220 -6.42 0.79 -18.52
C GLY A 220 -5.39 -0.35 -18.54
N GLN A 221 -4.08 -0.08 -18.45
CA GLN A 221 -3.10 -1.10 -18.06
C GLN A 221 -2.83 -0.99 -16.56
N GLY A 222 -3.25 -2.00 -15.80
CA GLY A 222 -2.81 -2.19 -14.42
C GLY A 222 -1.43 -2.83 -14.36
N ALA A 223 -0.87 -2.94 -13.15
CA ALA A 223 0.46 -3.52 -12.96
C ALA A 223 0.58 -4.92 -13.61
N PRO A 224 1.77 -5.33 -14.05
CA PRO A 224 2.03 -6.74 -14.35
C PRO A 224 1.48 -7.68 -13.27
N MET A 225 0.87 -8.79 -13.68
CA MET A 225 0.20 -9.73 -12.75
C MET A 225 1.08 -10.20 -11.58
N GLN A 226 2.41 -10.23 -11.76
CA GLN A 226 3.36 -10.63 -10.73
C GLN A 226 3.41 -9.63 -9.56
N ASP A 227 3.16 -8.36 -9.85
CA ASP A 227 3.30 -7.25 -8.90
C ASP A 227 2.14 -7.22 -7.90
N TRP A 228 0.96 -7.69 -8.32
CA TRP A 228 -0.23 -7.83 -7.46
C TRP A 228 0.01 -8.77 -6.28
N PHE A 229 0.83 -9.80 -6.51
CA PHE A 229 1.18 -10.82 -5.53
C PHE A 229 2.46 -10.49 -4.74
N SER A 230 2.98 -9.26 -4.85
CA SER A 230 4.07 -8.80 -3.99
C SER A 230 3.53 -8.46 -2.60
N THR A 231 4.17 -9.02 -1.56
CA THR A 231 3.86 -8.69 -0.16
C THR A 231 4.44 -7.34 0.27
N HIS A 232 5.41 -6.81 -0.49
CA HIS A 232 6.04 -5.52 -0.22
C HIS A 232 5.87 -4.59 -1.42
N PRO A 233 5.61 -3.29 -1.20
CA PRO A 233 5.67 -2.32 -2.28
C PRO A 233 7.11 -2.19 -2.81
N PHE A 234 7.26 -1.80 -4.07
CA PHE A 234 8.59 -1.55 -4.65
C PHE A 234 9.32 -0.45 -3.89
N SER A 235 10.64 -0.60 -3.72
CA SER A 235 11.45 0.37 -2.95
C SER A 235 11.30 1.81 -3.42
N PRO A 236 11.26 2.13 -4.73
CA PRO A 236 10.99 3.49 -5.19
C PRO A 236 9.62 4.03 -4.72
N LEU A 237 8.55 3.21 -4.81
CA LEU A 237 7.21 3.59 -4.33
C LEU A 237 7.19 3.84 -2.82
N ARG A 238 7.93 3.05 -2.03
CA ARG A 238 8.08 3.25 -0.59
C ARG A 238 8.76 4.58 -0.28
N VAL A 239 9.83 4.92 -0.99
CA VAL A 239 10.53 6.22 -0.81
C VAL A 239 9.64 7.40 -1.21
N LYS A 240 8.85 7.30 -2.28
CA LYS A 240 7.88 8.34 -2.65
C LYS A 240 6.80 8.51 -1.58
N ALA A 241 6.23 7.41 -1.07
CA ALA A 241 5.26 7.45 0.02
C ALA A 241 5.84 8.06 1.31
N LEU A 242 7.11 7.80 1.60
CA LEU A 242 7.85 8.40 2.72
C LEU A 242 8.13 9.89 2.51
N THR A 243 8.36 10.31 1.27
CA THR A 243 8.49 11.74 0.92
C THR A 243 7.17 12.47 1.19
N PHE A 244 6.04 11.93 0.74
CA PHE A 244 4.72 12.47 1.08
C PHE A 244 4.48 12.51 2.59
N PHE A 245 4.89 11.47 3.32
CA PHE A 245 4.77 11.46 4.78
C PHE A 245 5.61 12.55 5.44
N HIS A 246 6.86 12.74 4.99
CA HIS A 246 7.74 13.81 5.45
C HIS A 246 7.14 15.20 5.18
N GLU A 247 6.52 15.39 4.01
CA GLU A 247 5.86 16.62 3.57
C GLU A 247 4.49 16.86 4.21
N SER A 248 3.97 15.91 4.99
CA SER A 248 2.67 16.03 5.63
C SER A 248 2.74 16.76 6.97
N SER A 249 1.58 17.24 7.43
CA SER A 249 1.31 17.79 8.77
C SER A 249 1.72 16.87 9.93
N LEU A 250 1.99 15.59 9.67
CA LEU A 250 2.47 14.63 10.66
C LEU A 250 3.98 14.80 10.97
N MET A 251 4.75 15.37 10.05
CA MET A 251 6.19 15.59 10.20
C MET A 251 6.57 17.07 10.07
N LEU A 252 5.89 17.83 9.22
CA LEU A 252 6.10 19.26 8.99
C LEU A 252 4.81 20.04 9.25
N ALA A 253 4.85 21.05 10.12
CA ALA A 253 3.64 21.76 10.55
C ALA A 253 2.86 22.45 9.41
N SER A 254 3.54 22.82 8.32
CA SER A 254 2.95 23.44 7.12
C SER A 254 2.55 22.42 6.04
N GLY A 255 2.69 21.13 6.32
CA GLY A 255 2.49 20.06 5.36
C GLY A 255 1.03 19.70 5.13
N ASP A 256 0.81 18.83 4.14
CA ASP A 256 -0.52 18.33 3.78
C ASP A 256 -1.23 17.66 4.96
N ASP A 257 -2.54 17.80 5.03
CA ASP A 257 -3.30 17.10 6.06
C ASP A 257 -3.25 15.57 5.86
N LYS A 258 -3.58 14.83 6.93
CA LYS A 258 -3.54 13.35 6.86
C LYS A 258 -4.42 12.80 5.73
N PRO A 259 -5.67 13.25 5.51
CA PRO A 259 -6.46 12.81 4.36
C PRO A 259 -5.74 12.95 3.01
N ALA A 260 -5.17 14.12 2.70
CA ALA A 260 -4.44 14.32 1.45
C ALA A 260 -3.20 13.42 1.33
N LEU A 261 -2.47 13.19 2.43
CA LEU A 261 -1.39 12.19 2.46
C LEU A 261 -1.91 10.79 2.13
N GLU A 262 -3.03 10.35 2.72
CA GLU A 262 -3.57 9.01 2.45
C GLU A 262 -4.05 8.88 1.01
N ASP A 263 -4.62 9.94 0.41
CA ASP A 263 -5.02 9.95 -0.99
C ASP A 263 -3.81 9.77 -1.92
N LYS A 264 -2.72 10.51 -1.67
CA LYS A 264 -1.45 10.37 -2.42
C LYS A 264 -0.86 8.95 -2.29
N VAL A 265 -0.84 8.39 -1.08
CA VAL A 265 -0.35 7.02 -0.85
C VAL A 265 -1.26 6.00 -1.56
N GLN A 266 -2.57 6.19 -1.53
CA GLN A 266 -3.52 5.33 -2.22
C GLN A 266 -3.32 5.37 -3.74
N GLN A 267 -3.05 6.54 -4.32
CA GLN A 267 -2.71 6.66 -5.74
C GLN A 267 -1.44 5.88 -6.09
N LEU A 268 -0.39 5.96 -5.28
CA LEU A 268 0.83 5.16 -5.48
C LEU A 268 0.56 3.66 -5.39
N MET A 269 -0.24 3.21 -4.42
CA MET A 269 -0.53 1.79 -4.25
C MET A 269 -1.41 1.23 -5.39
N ASN A 270 -2.21 2.07 -6.06
CA ASN A 270 -3.00 1.66 -7.23
C ASN A 270 -2.12 1.19 -8.40
N LEU A 271 -0.86 1.61 -8.46
CA LEU A 271 0.12 1.11 -9.44
C LEU A 271 0.47 -0.37 -9.22
N MET A 272 0.03 -0.97 -8.11
CA MET A 272 0.25 -2.38 -7.79
C MET A 272 -1.07 -3.18 -7.74
N GLU A 273 -2.17 -2.56 -8.16
CA GLU A 273 -3.50 -3.19 -8.17
C GLU A 273 -3.84 -3.83 -9.54
N PRO A 274 -4.76 -4.81 -9.57
CA PRO A 274 -5.18 -5.44 -10.79
C PRO A 274 -5.75 -4.52 -11.87
N ASP A 275 -5.40 -4.81 -13.13
CA ASP A 275 -6.14 -4.31 -14.28
C ASP A 275 -7.55 -4.94 -14.29
N TYR A 276 -8.55 -4.15 -13.91
CA TYR A 276 -9.93 -4.61 -13.93
C TYR A 276 -10.50 -4.70 -15.35
N MET A 277 -9.89 -4.03 -16.35
CA MET A 277 -10.36 -4.06 -17.73
C MET A 277 -10.17 -5.43 -18.36
N GLN A 278 -9.07 -6.14 -18.04
CA GLN A 278 -8.83 -7.50 -18.52
C GLN A 278 -9.19 -8.59 -17.50
N GLY A 279 -9.55 -8.19 -16.27
CA GLY A 279 -9.91 -9.10 -15.19
C GLY A 279 -11.12 -9.99 -15.51
N LYS A 280 -11.02 -11.27 -15.13
CA LYS A 280 -12.05 -12.31 -15.33
C LYS A 280 -12.87 -12.64 -14.08
N THR A 281 -12.62 -11.96 -12.96
CA THR A 281 -13.38 -12.15 -11.72
C THR A 281 -14.71 -11.41 -11.79
N ASP A 282 -15.63 -11.74 -10.88
CA ASP A 282 -16.89 -11.00 -10.74
C ASP A 282 -16.69 -9.56 -10.26
N ALA A 283 -15.66 -9.33 -9.46
CA ALA A 283 -15.21 -8.02 -9.00
C ALA A 283 -14.74 -7.15 -10.19
N SER A 284 -13.77 -7.63 -10.97
CA SER A 284 -13.26 -6.91 -12.14
C SER A 284 -14.31 -6.75 -13.25
N ARG A 285 -15.23 -7.72 -13.40
CA ARG A 285 -16.41 -7.55 -14.28
C ARG A 285 -17.27 -6.37 -13.83
N ALA A 286 -17.64 -6.31 -12.55
CA ALA A 286 -18.47 -5.23 -12.04
C ALA A 286 -17.77 -3.85 -12.16
N MET A 287 -16.46 -3.78 -11.90
CA MET A 287 -15.67 -2.57 -12.10
C MET A 287 -15.66 -2.13 -13.58
N ARG A 288 -15.36 -3.05 -14.50
CA ARG A 288 -15.34 -2.75 -15.94
C ARG A 288 -16.71 -2.36 -16.46
N ASP A 289 -17.76 -3.07 -16.03
CA ASP A 289 -19.13 -2.81 -16.42
C ASP A 289 -19.58 -1.43 -15.92
N LEU A 290 -19.23 -1.08 -14.69
CA LEU A 290 -19.45 0.27 -14.16
C LEU A 290 -18.67 1.31 -14.94
N PHE A 291 -17.36 1.14 -15.12
CA PHE A 291 -16.51 2.08 -15.85
C PHE A 291 -17.09 2.37 -17.24
N LEU A 292 -17.41 1.32 -18.00
CA LEU A 292 -17.97 1.47 -19.35
C LEU A 292 -19.30 2.25 -19.35
N ALA A 293 -20.18 1.97 -18.40
CA ALA A 293 -21.46 2.69 -18.31
C ALA A 293 -21.26 4.15 -17.89
N ALA A 294 -20.52 4.38 -16.81
CA ALA A 294 -20.29 5.70 -16.25
C ALA A 294 -19.54 6.61 -17.22
N ALA A 295 -18.47 6.12 -17.83
CA ALA A 295 -17.63 6.90 -18.73
C ALA A 295 -18.39 7.35 -20.00
N VAL A 296 -19.23 6.47 -20.56
CA VAL A 296 -20.08 6.82 -21.71
C VAL A 296 -21.19 7.78 -21.31
N VAL A 297 -21.84 7.58 -20.15
CA VAL A 297 -22.92 8.45 -19.67
C VAL A 297 -22.41 9.85 -19.34
N ILE A 298 -21.20 9.95 -18.77
CA ILE A 298 -20.56 11.23 -18.46
C ILE A 298 -20.16 11.95 -19.74
N ALA A 299 -19.44 11.28 -20.64
CA ALA A 299 -19.01 11.92 -21.89
C ALA A 299 -20.19 12.33 -22.80
N ASP A 300 -21.36 11.69 -22.66
CA ASP A 300 -22.58 12.05 -23.40
C ASP A 300 -23.47 13.06 -22.65
N ALA A 301 -23.11 13.46 -21.43
CA ALA A 301 -24.02 14.17 -20.52
C ALA A 301 -24.35 15.61 -20.93
N TYR A 302 -23.46 16.27 -21.69
CA TYR A 302 -23.61 17.68 -22.05
C TYR A 302 -23.93 17.89 -23.54
N GLU A 303 -22.93 17.81 -24.42
CA GLU A 303 -23.06 18.04 -25.87
C GLU A 303 -22.85 16.78 -26.71
N GLY A 304 -22.94 15.62 -26.06
CA GLY A 304 -22.60 14.33 -26.64
C GLY A 304 -21.09 14.09 -26.67
N ILE A 305 -20.71 12.83 -26.94
CA ILE A 305 -19.31 12.39 -26.82
C ILE A 305 -18.43 13.03 -27.91
N SER A 306 -17.46 13.84 -27.50
CA SER A 306 -16.47 14.50 -28.37
C SER A 306 -15.46 13.51 -29.00
N ASP A 307 -14.71 13.96 -30.01
CA ASP A 307 -13.66 13.14 -30.63
C ASP A 307 -12.51 12.80 -29.66
N LYS A 308 -12.18 13.71 -28.73
CA LYS A 308 -11.15 13.48 -27.71
C LYS A 308 -11.60 12.45 -26.68
N GLU A 309 -12.83 12.55 -26.19
CA GLU A 309 -13.40 11.57 -25.28
C GLU A 309 -13.57 10.20 -25.97
N ARG A 310 -13.95 10.17 -27.25
CA ARG A 310 -13.95 8.92 -28.03
C ARG A 310 -12.56 8.30 -28.11
N ALA A 311 -11.51 9.11 -28.26
CA ALA A 311 -10.14 8.62 -28.28
C ALA A 311 -9.73 8.06 -26.90
N ALA A 312 -10.06 8.77 -25.81
CA ALA A 312 -9.81 8.33 -24.44
C ALA A 312 -10.58 7.04 -24.08
N LEU A 313 -11.87 6.96 -24.42
CA LEU A 313 -12.67 5.75 -24.24
C LEU A 313 -12.09 4.55 -25.02
N LYS A 314 -11.62 4.79 -26.26
CA LYS A 314 -10.98 3.75 -27.09
C LYS A 314 -9.64 3.27 -26.51
N SER A 315 -8.86 4.13 -25.85
CA SER A 315 -7.61 3.70 -25.22
C SER A 315 -7.86 2.75 -24.05
N PHE A 316 -8.89 3.03 -23.23
CA PHE A 316 -9.29 2.18 -22.11
C PHE A 316 -9.92 0.85 -22.55
N LEU A 317 -10.86 0.88 -23.49
CA LEU A 317 -11.67 -0.29 -23.85
C LEU A 317 -11.00 -1.16 -24.94
N GLY A 318 -10.00 -0.64 -25.64
CA GLY A 318 -9.34 -1.30 -26.76
C GLY A 318 -10.25 -1.46 -28.00
N LYS A 319 -9.73 -2.12 -29.04
CA LYS A 319 -10.39 -2.24 -30.35
C LYS A 319 -11.70 -3.08 -30.35
N ALA A 320 -12.00 -3.78 -29.26
CA ALA A 320 -13.13 -4.69 -29.18
C ALA A 320 -14.47 -4.01 -28.88
N TYR A 321 -14.45 -2.79 -28.32
CA TYR A 321 -15.66 -2.05 -27.99
C TYR A 321 -15.91 -0.94 -29.00
N ALA A 322 -17.03 -1.06 -29.73
CA ALA A 322 -17.56 0.03 -30.53
C ALA A 322 -18.31 0.99 -29.60
N VAL A 323 -17.61 2.03 -29.12
CA VAL A 323 -18.22 3.10 -28.29
C VAL A 323 -19.47 3.65 -28.97
N ASP A 324 -19.45 3.77 -30.30
CA ASP A 324 -20.55 4.27 -31.13
C ASP A 324 -21.78 3.33 -31.17
N ALA A 325 -21.64 2.08 -30.72
CA ALA A 325 -22.73 1.10 -30.63
C ALA A 325 -23.36 1.03 -29.23
N LEU A 326 -22.81 1.77 -28.25
CA LEU A 326 -23.34 1.83 -26.90
C LEU A 326 -24.44 2.89 -26.80
N ASP A 327 -25.55 2.51 -26.20
CA ASP A 327 -26.71 3.37 -25.98
C ASP A 327 -26.57 4.07 -24.62
N SER A 328 -26.21 5.36 -24.64
CA SER A 328 -25.97 6.16 -23.43
C SER A 328 -27.20 6.27 -22.54
N GLN A 329 -28.41 6.33 -23.11
CA GLN A 329 -29.66 6.39 -22.33
C GLN A 329 -29.88 5.08 -21.56
N ARG A 330 -29.73 3.94 -22.23
CA ARG A 330 -29.87 2.63 -21.56
C ARG A 330 -28.77 2.39 -20.53
N LEU A 331 -27.55 2.86 -20.79
CA LEU A 331 -26.47 2.80 -19.80
C LEU A 331 -26.76 3.70 -18.59
N ARG A 332 -27.37 4.88 -18.78
CA ARG A 332 -27.79 5.76 -17.69
C ARG A 332 -28.88 5.13 -16.82
N GLU A 333 -29.85 4.44 -17.42
CA GLU A 333 -30.88 3.69 -16.68
C GLU A 333 -30.29 2.53 -15.85
N ASP A 334 -29.26 1.85 -16.38
CA ASP A 334 -28.61 0.71 -15.74
C ASP A 334 -27.50 1.12 -14.74
N LEU A 335 -27.09 2.40 -14.76
CA LEU A 335 -25.97 2.91 -13.97
C LEU A 335 -26.14 2.69 -12.45
N PRO A 336 -27.31 2.96 -11.82
CA PRO A 336 -27.49 2.71 -10.39
C PRO A 336 -27.28 1.25 -9.98
N ARG A 337 -27.70 0.30 -10.84
CA ARG A 337 -27.47 -1.14 -10.61
C ARG A 337 -25.98 -1.46 -10.65
N ARG A 338 -25.26 -0.94 -11.65
CA ARG A 338 -23.81 -1.16 -11.81
C ARG A 338 -23.00 -0.54 -10.67
N VAL A 339 -23.38 0.65 -10.20
CA VAL A 339 -22.80 1.29 -9.01
C VAL A 339 -22.98 0.40 -7.79
N THR A 340 -24.18 -0.14 -7.59
CA THR A 340 -24.48 -1.06 -6.47
C THR A 340 -23.66 -2.35 -6.57
N GLU A 341 -23.59 -2.97 -7.75
CA GLU A 341 -22.81 -4.19 -7.96
C GLU A 341 -21.31 -3.97 -7.76
N ALA A 342 -20.77 -2.86 -8.26
CA ALA A 342 -19.39 -2.49 -8.02
C ALA A 342 -19.13 -2.21 -6.54
N ARG A 343 -20.08 -1.54 -5.84
CA ARG A 343 -19.98 -1.29 -4.41
C ARG A 343 -19.88 -2.58 -3.59
N GLU A 344 -20.73 -3.55 -3.91
CA GLU A 344 -20.87 -4.79 -3.13
C GLU A 344 -19.74 -5.80 -3.40
N ARG A 345 -19.14 -5.76 -4.58
CA ARG A 345 -18.17 -6.77 -5.03
C ARG A 345 -16.71 -6.33 -4.95
N ASN A 346 -16.46 -5.07 -4.59
CA ASN A 346 -15.12 -4.49 -4.66
C ASN A 346 -14.75 -3.75 -3.37
N SER A 347 -13.46 -3.75 -3.06
CA SER A 347 -12.91 -3.00 -1.92
C SER A 347 -13.05 -1.48 -2.14
N LEU A 348 -12.89 -0.67 -1.07
CA LEU A 348 -12.89 0.79 -1.25
C LEU A 348 -11.82 1.24 -2.25
N THR A 349 -10.62 0.66 -2.18
CA THR A 349 -9.51 0.95 -3.09
C THR A 349 -9.88 0.70 -4.55
N GLN A 350 -10.50 -0.44 -4.85
CA GLN A 350 -10.97 -0.76 -6.20
C GLN A 350 -12.08 0.19 -6.67
N ARG A 351 -13.02 0.57 -5.78
CA ARG A 351 -14.06 1.55 -6.09
C ARG A 351 -13.46 2.94 -6.41
N MET A 352 -12.47 3.36 -5.64
CA MET A 352 -11.71 4.60 -5.89
C MET A 352 -10.91 4.54 -7.19
N GLN A 353 -10.35 3.37 -7.55
CA GLN A 353 -9.65 3.16 -8.82
C GLN A 353 -10.60 3.39 -10.02
N VAL A 354 -11.77 2.75 -10.03
CA VAL A 354 -12.78 2.96 -11.09
C VAL A 354 -13.24 4.42 -11.11
N MET A 355 -13.45 5.04 -9.94
CA MET A 355 -13.85 6.45 -9.85
C MET A 355 -12.81 7.39 -10.45
N ARG A 356 -11.52 7.18 -10.16
CA ARG A 356 -10.40 7.95 -10.74
C ARG A 356 -10.42 7.86 -12.26
N ASP A 357 -10.56 6.65 -12.79
CA ASP A 357 -10.54 6.42 -14.23
C ASP A 357 -11.78 7.07 -14.90
N ILE A 358 -12.94 7.08 -14.23
CA ILE A 358 -14.13 7.83 -14.68
C ILE A 358 -13.84 9.34 -14.70
N CYS A 359 -13.22 9.90 -13.64
CA CYS A 359 -12.85 11.31 -13.60
C CYS A 359 -11.87 11.68 -14.73
N LEU A 360 -10.96 10.78 -15.12
CA LEU A 360 -10.04 11.01 -16.23
C LEU A 360 -10.77 11.20 -17.58
N ILE A 361 -11.89 10.50 -17.77
CA ILE A 361 -12.74 10.71 -18.95
C ILE A 361 -13.36 12.11 -18.90
N ALA A 362 -13.96 12.49 -17.76
CA ALA A 362 -14.56 13.81 -17.59
C ALA A 362 -13.56 14.96 -17.80
N THR A 363 -12.30 14.81 -17.38
CA THR A 363 -11.28 15.86 -17.52
C THR A 363 -10.64 15.94 -18.90
N THR A 364 -11.04 15.09 -19.85
CA THR A 364 -10.56 15.12 -21.24
C THR A 364 -10.98 16.41 -21.95
N GLU A 365 -12.15 16.95 -21.60
CA GLU A 365 -12.65 18.25 -22.02
C GLU A 365 -12.71 19.17 -20.79
N LYS A 366 -11.95 20.27 -20.80
CA LYS A 366 -11.98 21.28 -19.74
C LYS A 366 -12.60 22.59 -20.28
N PRO A 367 -13.43 23.28 -19.47
CA PRO A 367 -13.86 22.91 -18.12
C PRO A 367 -14.89 21.78 -18.12
N VAL A 368 -14.86 20.94 -17.08
CA VAL A 368 -15.88 19.90 -16.83
C VAL A 368 -17.22 20.59 -16.55
N SER A 369 -18.30 20.14 -17.19
CA SER A 369 -19.61 20.78 -17.08
C SER A 369 -20.30 20.48 -15.73
N ASP A 370 -21.22 21.35 -15.30
CA ASP A 370 -21.97 21.15 -14.06
C ASP A 370 -22.74 19.82 -14.04
N VAL A 371 -23.25 19.38 -15.20
CA VAL A 371 -24.01 18.12 -15.33
C VAL A 371 -23.10 16.90 -15.14
N GLU A 372 -21.86 16.96 -15.63
CA GLU A 372 -20.87 15.91 -15.40
C GLU A 372 -20.41 15.88 -13.95
N LEU A 373 -20.22 17.05 -13.32
CA LEU A 373 -19.89 17.16 -11.89
C LEU A 373 -20.97 16.54 -10.99
N GLU A 374 -22.24 16.80 -11.29
CA GLU A 374 -23.37 16.17 -10.60
C GLU A 374 -23.34 14.64 -10.73
N LEU A 375 -23.15 14.13 -11.95
CA LEU A 375 -23.04 12.69 -12.20
C LEU A 375 -21.86 12.04 -11.47
N LEU A 376 -20.68 12.67 -11.49
CA LEU A 376 -19.51 12.19 -10.77
C LEU A 376 -19.77 12.12 -9.25
N SER A 377 -20.45 13.13 -8.70
CA SER A 377 -20.83 13.17 -7.29
C SER A 377 -21.85 12.08 -6.93
N GLU A 378 -22.83 11.82 -7.79
CA GLU A 378 -23.81 10.73 -7.62
C GLU A 378 -23.13 9.36 -7.61
N ILE A 379 -22.26 9.10 -8.59
CA ILE A 379 -21.50 7.84 -8.70
C ILE A 379 -20.61 7.66 -7.49
N ALA A 380 -19.84 8.69 -7.10
CA ALA A 380 -18.95 8.62 -5.94
C ALA A 380 -19.71 8.34 -4.65
N THR A 381 -20.85 9.02 -4.44
CA THR A 381 -21.74 8.77 -3.30
C THR A 381 -22.24 7.33 -3.27
N GLY A 382 -22.71 6.82 -4.42
CA GLY A 382 -23.17 5.44 -4.55
C GLY A 382 -22.08 4.40 -4.34
N LEU A 383 -20.84 4.73 -4.69
CA LEU A 383 -19.65 3.91 -4.43
C LEU A 383 -19.08 4.06 -3.02
N GLU A 384 -19.63 4.95 -2.18
CA GLU A 384 -19.06 5.34 -0.88
C GLU A 384 -17.61 5.87 -0.98
N VAL A 385 -17.30 6.54 -2.08
CA VAL A 385 -16.03 7.23 -2.31
C VAL A 385 -16.16 8.69 -1.81
N PRO A 386 -15.20 9.21 -1.02
CA PRO A 386 -15.27 10.58 -0.52
C PRO A 386 -15.32 11.62 -1.66
N GLY A 387 -16.18 12.63 -1.54
CA GLY A 387 -16.27 13.70 -2.55
C GLY A 387 -14.96 14.49 -2.72
N SER A 388 -14.14 14.59 -1.65
CA SER A 388 -12.80 15.21 -1.71
C SER A 388 -11.88 14.50 -2.70
N PHE A 389 -12.01 13.18 -2.85
CA PHE A 389 -11.24 12.39 -3.80
C PHE A 389 -11.63 12.74 -5.25
N VAL A 390 -12.92 12.96 -5.51
CA VAL A 390 -13.40 13.40 -6.84
C VAL A 390 -12.82 14.76 -7.18
N SER A 391 -12.91 15.73 -6.26
CA SER A 391 -12.33 17.07 -6.46
C SER A 391 -10.83 17.00 -6.77
N GLN A 392 -10.06 16.22 -6.00
CA GLN A 392 -8.63 16.02 -6.27
C GLN A 392 -8.35 15.41 -7.65
N CYS A 393 -9.17 14.43 -8.08
CA CYS A 393 -9.00 13.83 -9.40
C CYS A 393 -9.29 14.82 -10.55
N LEU A 394 -10.18 15.78 -10.33
CA LEU A 394 -10.52 16.82 -11.30
C LEU A 394 -9.48 17.96 -11.34
N ASP A 395 -8.92 18.28 -10.18
CA ASP A 395 -7.90 19.31 -9.98
C ASP A 395 -6.48 18.86 -10.31
N ALA A 396 -6.25 17.54 -10.45
CA ALA A 396 -4.97 17.00 -10.86
C ALA A 396 -4.56 17.60 -12.23
N PRO A 397 -3.30 18.10 -12.39
CA PRO A 397 -2.83 18.59 -13.66
C PRO A 397 -2.92 17.47 -14.71
N VAL A 398 -3.64 17.74 -15.80
CA VAL A 398 -3.63 16.88 -17.00
C VAL A 398 -2.37 17.26 -17.76
N GLU A 399 -1.20 16.94 -17.21
CA GLU A 399 0.06 16.98 -17.94
C GLU A 399 0.40 15.54 -18.31
N LEU A 400 -0.28 15.09 -19.37
CA LEU A 400 0.25 14.09 -20.28
C LEU A 400 0.82 14.87 -21.45
N ASP A 401 2.02 15.39 -21.27
CA ASP A 401 2.96 15.77 -22.34
C ASP A 401 4.39 15.44 -21.91
#